data_AF-A0A6P8HLB0-F1
#
_entry.id   AF-A0A6P8HLB0-F1
#
_cell.length_a   1.000
_cell.length_b   1.000
_cell.length_c   1.000
_cell.angle_alpha   90.00
_cell.angle_beta   90.00
_cell.angle_gamma   90.00
#
_symmetry.space_group_name_H-M   'P 1'
#
loop_
_entity.id
_entity.type
_entity.pdbx_description
1 polymer ?
#
loop_
_entity_poly.entity_id
_entity_poly.type
_entity_poly.pdbx_seq_one_letter_code
_entity_poly.pdbx_strand_id
1 'polypeptide(L)'
;MAKNCTIQILNKFLEEVDKMEKCVLVPNRLQDIGPREQKVQISNQENVEEIEGLHTLFLVLKNIRSELTTGHGLELDQDLNPIRKHLQDFNKTLLNMTDLAKTVSDKYKKEYDLVF
;
A
#
# COMPACT_ATOMS: atom_id res chain seq x y z
N MET A 1 0.67 -19.36 16.20
CA MET A 1 0.22 -17.96 16.05
C MET A 1 1.01 -17.32 14.92
N ALA A 2 0.32 -16.87 13.87
CA ALA A 2 0.93 -16.35 12.64
C ALA A 2 1.79 -15.12 12.96
N LYS A 3 3.11 -15.27 12.98
CA LYS A 3 4.06 -14.17 13.22
C LYS A 3 4.12 -13.16 12.06
N ASN A 4 3.41 -13.40 10.96
CA ASN A 4 3.52 -12.71 9.67
C ASN A 4 2.16 -12.63 8.93
N CYS A 5 1.07 -12.20 9.58
CA CYS A 5 -0.17 -11.96 8.81
C CYS A 5 -0.08 -10.62 8.04
N THR A 6 -0.77 -10.52 6.91
CA THR A 6 -0.72 -9.33 6.03
C THR A 6 -1.00 -8.03 6.79
N ILE A 7 -1.99 -8.03 7.68
CA ILE A 7 -2.35 -6.85 8.49
C ILE A 7 -1.22 -6.45 9.44
N GLN A 8 -0.52 -7.41 10.05
CA GLN A 8 0.62 -7.11 10.92
C GLN A 8 1.81 -6.54 10.14
N ILE A 9 2.09 -7.05 8.94
CA ILE A 9 3.16 -6.54 8.07
C ILE A 9 2.82 -5.12 7.60
N LEU A 10 1.56 -4.89 7.22
CA LEU A 10 1.05 -3.56 6.88
C LEU A 10 1.27 -2.57 8.03
N ASN A 11 0.83 -2.92 9.25
CA ASN A 11 0.96 -2.03 10.40
C ASN A 11 2.42 -1.72 10.74
N LYS A 12 3.32 -2.70 10.63
CA LYS A 12 4.77 -2.46 10.80
C LYS A 12 5.31 -1.50 9.75
N PHE A 13 4.91 -1.66 8.49
CA PHE A 13 5.30 -0.73 7.42
C PHE A 13 4.82 0.70 7.73
N LEU A 14 3.54 0.86 8.09
CA LEU A 14 2.97 2.16 8.42
C LEU A 14 3.68 2.83 9.60
N GLU A 15 4.05 2.05 10.62
CA GLU A 15 4.79 2.53 11.79
C GLU A 15 6.20 3.01 11.43
N GLU A 16 6.94 2.26 10.61
CA GLU A 16 8.30 2.64 10.21
C GLU A 16 8.32 3.85 9.28
N VAL A 17 7.35 3.98 8.37
CA VAL A 17 7.23 5.18 7.53
C VAL A 17 6.83 6.41 8.37
N ASP A 18 6.00 6.25 9.40
CA ASP A 18 5.68 7.33 10.33
C ASP A 18 6.90 7.78 11.16
N LYS A 19 7.72 6.83 11.64
CA LYS A 19 9.01 7.15 12.29
C LYS A 19 9.96 7.88 11.34
N MET A 20 10.03 7.45 10.08
CA MET A 20 10.82 8.11 9.04
C MET A 20 10.39 9.56 8.84
N GLU A 21 9.09 9.83 8.68
CA GLU A 21 8.57 11.20 8.52
C GLU A 21 8.86 12.10 9.73
N LYS A 22 8.79 11.56 10.95
CA LYS A 22 9.14 12.29 12.17
C LYS A 22 10.64 12.58 12.29
N CYS A 23 11.49 11.75 11.68
CA CYS A 23 12.95 11.92 11.69
C CYS A 23 13.41 12.91 10.60
N VAL A 24 12.85 12.81 9.39
CA VAL A 24 13.21 13.64 8.24
C VAL A 24 12.40 14.94 8.26
N LEU A 25 12.84 15.89 9.08
CA LEU A 25 12.17 17.21 9.21
C LEU A 25 12.33 18.10 7.97
N VAL A 26 13.40 17.88 7.20
CA VAL A 26 13.70 18.66 5.98
C VAL A 26 13.98 17.67 4.83
N PRO A 27 12.95 17.20 4.12
CA PRO A 27 13.10 16.18 3.06
C PRO A 27 14.10 16.56 1.97
N ASN A 28 14.17 17.84 1.60
CA ASN A 28 15.08 18.32 0.54
C ASN A 28 16.55 18.04 0.85
N ARG A 29 16.95 17.93 2.13
CA ARG A 29 18.33 17.58 2.50
C ARG A 29 18.71 16.16 2.10
N LEU A 30 17.74 15.28 1.83
CA LEU A 30 17.99 13.93 1.33
C LEU A 30 18.51 13.93 -0.11
N GLN A 31 18.38 15.03 -0.86
CA GLN A 31 18.97 15.16 -2.19
C GLN A 31 20.50 15.24 -2.13
N ASP A 32 21.03 15.78 -1.04
CA ASP A 32 22.47 15.97 -0.80
C ASP A 32 23.10 14.79 -0.04
N ILE A 33 22.27 13.89 0.50
CA ILE A 33 22.71 12.75 1.34
C ILE A 33 22.60 11.46 0.52
N GLY A 34 23.75 10.92 0.14
CA GLY A 34 23.88 9.56 -0.39
C GLY A 34 24.71 9.48 -1.67
N PRO A 35 25.48 8.39 -1.87
CA PRO A 35 26.12 8.15 -3.16
C PRO A 35 25.02 7.95 -4.20
N ARG A 36 25.20 8.54 -5.39
CA ARG A 36 24.32 8.46 -6.57
C ARG A 36 24.08 7.02 -7.09
N GLU A 37 24.55 6.00 -6.38
CA GLU A 37 24.65 4.60 -6.79
C GLU A 37 23.81 3.64 -5.93
N GLN A 38 23.09 4.11 -4.91
CA GLN A 38 22.13 3.26 -4.19
C GLN A 38 20.84 3.11 -5.01
N LYS A 39 20.84 2.14 -5.92
CA LYS A 39 19.65 1.64 -6.60
C LYS A 39 18.87 0.77 -5.63
N VAL A 40 17.77 1.29 -5.10
CA VAL A 40 16.90 0.52 -4.21
C VAL A 40 15.83 -0.15 -5.06
N GLN A 41 15.90 -1.49 -5.16
CA GLN A 41 14.83 -2.27 -5.76
C GLN A 41 13.63 -2.32 -4.80
N ILE A 42 12.57 -1.58 -5.13
CA ILE A 42 11.32 -1.56 -4.34
C ILE A 42 10.41 -2.73 -4.73
N SER A 43 10.67 -3.36 -5.88
CA SER A 43 9.95 -4.54 -6.33
C SER A 43 10.90 -5.49 -7.04
N ASN A 44 10.68 -6.79 -6.89
CA ASN A 44 11.36 -7.84 -7.68
C ASN A 44 10.75 -7.99 -9.09
N GLN A 45 9.82 -7.11 -9.48
CA GLN A 45 9.20 -7.14 -10.80
C GLN A 45 10.09 -6.41 -11.82
N GLU A 46 10.35 -7.05 -12.96
CA GLU A 46 11.26 -6.59 -14.03
C GLU A 46 10.90 -5.22 -14.66
N ASN A 47 9.73 -4.66 -14.34
CA ASN A 47 9.20 -3.42 -14.94
C ASN A 47 9.08 -2.24 -13.96
N VAL A 48 9.64 -2.34 -12.74
CA VAL A 48 9.61 -1.22 -11.79
C VAL A 48 10.91 -0.44 -11.92
N GLU A 49 10.81 0.84 -12.25
CA GLU A 49 11.96 1.74 -12.37
C GLU A 49 12.77 1.71 -11.06
N GLU A 50 14.10 1.59 -11.21
CA GLU A 50 15.02 1.64 -10.08
C GLU A 50 14.94 3.01 -9.42
N ILE A 51 14.77 3.04 -8.10
CA ILE A 51 14.70 4.30 -7.38
C ILE A 51 16.11 4.77 -7.07
N GLU A 52 16.47 5.89 -7.67
CA GLU A 52 17.73 6.57 -7.42
C GLU A 52 17.54 7.68 -6.38
N GLY A 53 18.33 7.60 -5.30
CA GLY A 53 18.44 8.65 -4.28
C GLY A 53 17.45 8.53 -3.12
N LEU A 54 17.92 8.93 -1.94
CA LEU A 54 17.15 8.85 -0.69
C LEU A 54 15.91 9.75 -0.71
N HIS A 55 15.98 10.88 -1.40
CA HIS A 55 14.83 11.78 -1.56
C HIS A 55 13.69 11.11 -2.32
N THR A 56 13.98 10.47 -3.46
CA THR A 56 12.98 9.76 -4.26
C THR A 56 12.39 8.59 -3.49
N LEU A 57 13.24 7.82 -2.79
CA LEU A 57 12.78 6.72 -1.93
C LEU A 57 11.85 7.20 -0.81
N PHE A 58 12.20 8.32 -0.16
CA PHE A 58 11.35 8.94 0.87
C PHE A 58 9.96 9.30 0.33
N LEU A 59 9.91 9.93 -0.86
CA LEU A 59 8.63 10.29 -1.50
C LEU A 59 7.79 9.06 -1.85
N VAL A 60 8.42 8.00 -2.34
CA VAL A 60 7.71 6.77 -2.72
C VAL A 60 7.15 6.04 -1.51
N LEU A 61 7.94 5.88 -0.44
CA LEU A 61 7.46 5.25 0.79
C LEU A 61 6.30 6.04 1.42
N LYS A 62 6.38 7.38 1.39
CA LYS A 62 5.30 8.26 1.84
C LYS A 62 4.05 8.12 0.97
N ASN A 63 4.20 8.04 -0.34
CA ASN A 63 3.08 7.83 -1.27
C ASN A 63 2.38 6.48 -1.00
N ILE A 64 3.15 5.41 -0.85
CA ILE A 64 2.61 4.08 -0.53
C ILE A 64 1.82 4.11 0.78
N ARG A 65 2.34 4.77 1.82
CA ARG A 65 1.61 4.96 3.10
C ARG A 65 0.30 5.72 2.90
N SER A 66 0.31 6.81 2.13
CA SER A 66 -0.90 7.58 1.82
C SER A 66 -1.96 6.70 1.15
N GLU A 67 -1.55 5.92 0.14
CA GLU A 67 -2.46 5.06 -0.60
C GLU A 67 -3.05 3.95 0.27
N LEU A 68 -2.25 3.35 1.17
CA LEU A 68 -2.71 2.33 2.10
C LEU A 68 -3.67 2.85 3.17
N THR A 69 -3.55 4.11 3.58
CA THR A 69 -4.33 4.69 4.70
C THR A 69 -5.56 5.45 4.23
N THR A 70 -5.48 6.12 3.07
CA THR A 70 -6.53 7.00 2.56
C THR A 70 -7.18 6.47 1.29
N GLY A 71 -6.61 5.44 0.65
CA GLY A 71 -7.01 4.97 -0.67
C GLY A 71 -6.55 5.87 -1.82
N HIS A 72 -5.82 6.97 -1.53
CA HIS A 72 -5.36 7.94 -2.52
C HIS A 72 -3.83 8.08 -2.45
N GLY A 73 -3.19 7.93 -3.60
CA GLY A 73 -1.77 8.27 -3.74
C GLY A 73 -1.55 9.77 -3.78
N LEU A 74 -0.37 10.19 -3.37
CA LEU A 74 0.16 11.53 -3.63
C LEU A 74 0.42 11.68 -5.13
N GLU A 75 0.17 12.88 -5.66
CA GLU A 75 0.53 13.25 -7.02
C GLU A 75 2.06 13.32 -7.13
N LEU A 76 2.67 12.20 -7.48
CA LEU A 76 4.06 12.12 -7.90
C LEU A 76 4.09 12.10 -9.43
N ASP A 77 5.06 12.80 -10.03
CA ASP A 77 5.22 12.90 -11.49
C ASP A 77 5.47 11.52 -12.17
N GLN A 78 5.81 10.50 -11.38
CA GLN A 78 6.00 9.12 -11.81
C GLN A 78 5.22 8.16 -10.89
N ASP A 79 4.50 7.19 -11.48
CA ASP A 79 3.79 6.14 -10.71
C ASP A 79 4.78 5.07 -10.23
N LEU A 80 5.53 5.43 -9.20
CA LEU A 80 6.52 4.56 -8.56
C LEU A 80 5.91 3.69 -7.45
N ASN A 81 4.58 3.54 -7.40
CA ASN A 81 3.92 2.69 -6.41
C ASN A 81 3.72 1.26 -6.95
N PRO A 82 4.60 0.29 -6.60
CA PRO A 82 4.52 -1.05 -7.16
C PRO A 82 3.33 -1.85 -6.63
N ILE A 83 2.68 -1.42 -5.53
CA ILE A 83 1.58 -2.17 -4.91
C ILE A 83 0.20 -1.63 -5.28
N ARG A 84 0.11 -0.45 -5.92
CA ARG A 84 -1.16 0.20 -6.29
C ARG A 84 -2.11 -0.74 -7.00
N LYS A 85 -1.65 -1.35 -8.09
CA LYS A 85 -2.48 -2.25 -8.90
C LYS A 85 -2.95 -3.47 -8.09
N HIS A 86 -2.06 -4.06 -7.31
CA HIS A 86 -2.36 -5.20 -6.45
C HIS A 86 -3.43 -4.85 -5.40
N LEU A 87 -3.37 -3.66 -4.81
CA LEU A 87 -4.37 -3.17 -3.85
C LEU A 87 -5.72 -2.94 -4.53
N GLN A 88 -5.74 -2.32 -5.72
CA GLN A 88 -6.96 -2.10 -6.47
C GLN A 88 -7.66 -3.43 -6.84
N ASP A 89 -6.89 -4.41 -7.30
CA ASP A 89 -7.41 -5.73 -7.67
C ASP A 89 -7.89 -6.51 -6.44
N PHE A 90 -7.18 -6.40 -5.32
CA PHE A 90 -7.60 -6.99 -4.05
C PHE A 90 -8.91 -6.38 -3.54
N ASN A 91 -9.03 -5.05 -3.58
CA ASN A 91 -10.25 -4.34 -3.18
C ASN A 91 -11.45 -4.73 -4.04
N LYS A 92 -11.28 -4.79 -5.37
CA LYS A 92 -12.35 -5.26 -6.29
C LYS A 92 -12.78 -6.69 -5.97
N THR A 93 -11.82 -7.57 -5.68
CA THR A 93 -12.09 -8.97 -5.36
C THR A 93 -12.88 -9.09 -4.06
N LEU A 94 -12.46 -8.40 -3.00
CA LEU A 94 -13.17 -8.41 -1.71
C LEU A 94 -14.58 -7.81 -1.82
N LEU A 95 -14.76 -6.74 -2.61
CA LEU A 95 -16.07 -6.14 -2.84
C LEU A 95 -17.01 -7.16 -3.52
N ASN A 96 -16.56 -7.82 -4.58
CA ASN A 96 -17.33 -8.87 -5.25
C ASN A 96 -17.67 -10.03 -4.29
N MET A 97 -16.71 -10.48 -3.48
CA MET A 97 -16.97 -11.53 -2.48
C MET A 97 -17.99 -11.09 -1.42
N THR A 98 -17.99 -9.81 -1.06
CA THR A 98 -18.99 -9.24 -0.13
C THR A 98 -20.38 -9.30 -0.75
N ASP A 99 -20.52 -8.95 -2.03
CA ASP A 99 -21.80 -9.03 -2.75
C ASP A 99 -22.29 -10.47 -2.90
N LEU A 100 -21.38 -11.42 -3.15
CA LEU A 100 -21.70 -12.84 -3.19
C LEU A 100 -22.17 -13.35 -1.83
N ALA A 101 -21.49 -12.99 -0.74
CA ALA A 101 -21.89 -13.37 0.62
C ALA A 101 -23.27 -12.81 0.98
N LYS A 102 -23.55 -11.56 0.58
CA LYS A 102 -24.88 -10.96 0.71
C LYS A 102 -25.92 -11.74 -0.08
N THR A 103 -25.63 -12.08 -1.33
CA THR A 103 -26.53 -12.85 -2.20
C THR A 103 -26.88 -14.22 -1.59
N VAL A 104 -25.89 -14.92 -1.03
CA VAL A 104 -26.11 -16.20 -0.33
C VAL A 104 -27.05 -16.01 0.86
N SER A 105 -26.78 -14.98 1.67
CA SER A 105 -27.59 -14.66 2.86
C SER A 105 -29.03 -14.30 2.48
N ASP A 106 -29.22 -13.45 1.47
CA ASP A 106 -30.54 -13.00 1.01
C ASP A 106 -31.35 -14.15 0.41
N LYS A 107 -30.72 -15.02 -0.39
CA LYS A 107 -31.37 -16.21 -0.94
C LYS A 107 -31.79 -17.17 0.18
N TYR A 108 -30.93 -17.40 1.16
CA TYR A 108 -31.24 -18.28 2.29
C TYR A 108 -32.41 -17.72 3.11
N LYS A 109 -32.40 -16.42 3.42
CA LYS A 109 -33.51 -15.77 4.13
C LYS A 109 -34.83 -15.89 3.39
N LYS A 110 -34.81 -15.68 2.06
CA LYS A 110 -36.00 -15.78 1.21
C LYS A 110 -36.56 -17.21 1.16
N GLU A 111 -35.69 -18.22 1.08
CA GLU A 111 -36.11 -19.62 0.98
C GLU A 111 -36.77 -20.13 2.28
N TYR A 112 -36.29 -19.67 3.44
CA TYR A 112 -36.74 -20.13 4.76
C TYR A 112 -37.60 -19.11 5.52
N ASP A 113 -38.06 -18.04 4.86
CA ASP A 113 -38.87 -16.95 5.42
C ASP A 113 -38.31 -16.38 6.75
N LEU A 114 -36.99 -16.22 6.81
CA LEU A 114 -36.29 -15.79 8.03
C LEU A 114 -36.30 -14.27 8.15
N VAL A 115 -36.99 -13.75 9.16
CA VAL A 115 -37.05 -12.31 9.52
C VAL A 115 -36.01 -12.02 10.61
N PHE A 116 -34.75 -11.83 10.22
CA PHE A 116 -33.70 -11.27 11.09
C PHE A 116 -32.89 -10.21 10.34
#